data_AF-A0A2V9FPK6-F1
#
_entry.id   AF-A0A2V9FPK6-F1
#
_cell.length_a   1.000
_cell.length_b   1.000
_cell.length_c   1.000
_cell.angle_alpha   90.00
_cell.angle_beta   90.00
_cell.angle_gamma   90.00
#
_symmetry.space_group_name_H-M   'P 1'
#
loop_
_entity.id
_entity.type
_entity.pdbx_description
1 polymer ?
#
loop_
_entity_poly.entity_id
_entity_poly.type
_entity_poly.pdbx_seq_one_letter_code
_entity_poly.pdbx_strand_id
1 'polypeptide(L)' 'MEEFQLQLPTDPQISPDGKKIAYVRRFADPMTDKRYSNLWIINTDGTDHRPLTTGNRSDASPRWSPDGLRLAYL' A
#
# COMPACT_ATOMS: atom_id res chain seq x y z
N MET A 1 24.95 -12.25 7.85
CA MET A 1 23.81 -12.70 7.04
C MET A 1 23.11 -11.43 6.59
N GLU A 2 23.07 -11.13 5.29
CA GLU A 2 22.30 -9.97 4.81
C GLU A 2 20.81 -10.26 5.02
N GLU A 3 20.15 -9.44 5.83
CA GLU A 3 18.71 -9.52 6.00
C GLU A 3 18.03 -8.88 4.78
N PHE A 4 17.43 -9.71 3.95
CA PHE A 4 16.57 -9.23 2.88
C PHE A 4 15.30 -8.64 3.50
N GLN A 5 15.13 -7.32 3.44
CA GLN A 5 13.88 -6.67 3.83
C GLN A 5 12.80 -6.93 2.78
N LEU A 6 12.15 -8.09 2.91
CA LEU A 6 11.07 -8.50 2.03
C LEU A 6 9.90 -7.53 2.16
N GLN A 7 9.50 -6.93 1.03
CA GLN A 7 8.30 -6.11 0.96
C GLN A 7 7.30 -6.73 0.00
N LEU A 8 6.08 -6.93 0.48
CA LEU A 8 5.06 -7.69 -0.23
C LEU A 8 3.88 -6.79 -0.61
N PRO A 9 3.61 -6.56 -1.91
CA PRO A 9 2.37 -5.93 -2.33
C PRO A 9 1.20 -6.91 -2.18
N THR A 10 0.10 -6.45 -1.62
CA THR A 10 -1.13 -7.23 -1.39
C THR A 10 -2.36 -6.35 -1.59
N ASP A 11 -3.52 -6.97 -1.83
CA ASP A 11 -4.83 -6.31 -2.04
C ASP A 11 -4.80 -5.09 -3.00
N PRO A 12 -4.44 -5.29 -4.28
CA PRO A 12 -4.45 -4.20 -5.26
C PRO A 12 -5.88 -3.79 -5.64
N GLN A 13 -6.12 -2.48 -5.75
CA GLN A 13 -7.41 -1.88 -6.07
C GLN A 13 -7.23 -0.79 -7.13
N ILE A 14 -7.83 -1.00 -8.29
CA ILE A 14 -7.83 -0.03 -9.40
C ILE A 14 -8.87 1.05 -9.10
N SER A 15 -8.53 2.32 -9.32
CA SER A 15 -9.47 3.44 -9.20
C SER A 15 -10.61 3.32 -10.22
N PRO A 16 -11.80 3.88 -9.97
CA PRO A 16 -12.94 3.80 -10.90
C PRO A 16 -12.63 4.32 -12.31
N ASP A 17 -11.74 5.32 -12.44
CA ASP A 17 -11.30 5.87 -13.72
C ASP A 17 -10.16 5.07 -14.40
N GLY A 18 -9.67 4.01 -13.76
CA GLY A 18 -8.61 3.14 -14.27
C GLY A 18 -7.21 3.73 -14.25
N LYS A 19 -6.99 4.91 -13.65
CA LYS A 19 -5.69 5.61 -13.72
C LYS A 19 -4.74 5.31 -12.59
N LYS A 20 -5.23 4.81 -11.45
CA LYS A 20 -4.43 4.60 -10.24
C LYS A 20 -4.67 3.21 -9.67
N ILE A 21 -3.64 2.67 -9.03
CA ILE A 21 -3.70 1.43 -8.26
C ILE A 21 -3.32 1.79 -6.83
N ALA A 22 -4.25 1.62 -5.89
CA ALA A 22 -3.95 1.62 -4.47
C ALA A 22 -3.69 0.17 -4.02
N TYR A 23 -2.72 -0.05 -3.14
CA TYR A 23 -2.42 -1.38 -2.63
C TYR A 23 -1.78 -1.32 -1.25
N VAL A 24 -1.75 -2.47 -0.56
CA VAL A 24 -1.11 -2.63 0.74
C VAL A 24 0.32 -3.12 0.55
N ARG A 25 1.32 -2.39 1.07
CA ARG A 25 2.72 -2.82 1.11
C ARG A 25 3.05 -3.31 2.51
N ARG A 26 3.25 -4.62 2.65
CA ARG A 26 3.64 -5.26 3.92
C ARG A 26 5.16 -5.29 4.05
N PHE A 27 5.66 -5.10 5.26
CA PHE A 27 7.09 -5.17 5.58
C PHE A 27 7.27 -5.69 7.02
N ALA A 28 8.47 -6.21 7.30
CA ALA A 28 8.86 -6.62 8.65
C ALA A 28 9.86 -5.60 9.22
N ASP A 29 9.74 -5.34 10.51
CA ASP A 29 10.75 -4.62 11.29
C ASP A 29 11.71 -5.65 11.92
N PRO A 30 12.96 -5.73 11.45
CA PRO A 30 13.91 -6.74 11.93
C PRO A 30 14.30 -6.53 13.40
N MET A 31 14.21 -5.30 13.92
CA MET A 31 14.58 -5.01 15.30
C MET A 31 13.53 -5.51 16.29
N THR A 32 12.28 -5.63 15.87
CA THR A 32 11.15 -6.01 16.73
C THR A 32 10.47 -7.32 16.34
N ASP A 33 10.87 -7.92 15.23
CA ASP A 33 10.23 -9.10 14.59
C ASP A 33 8.72 -8.91 14.35
N LYS A 34 8.29 -7.65 14.22
CA LYS A 34 6.88 -7.31 13.95
C LYS A 34 6.65 -7.06 12.48
N ARG A 35 5.42 -7.32 12.04
CA ARG A 35 4.96 -7.05 10.69
C ARG A 35 4.06 -5.82 10.67
N TYR A 36 4.29 -4.97 9.70
CA TYR A 36 3.56 -3.73 9.49
C TYR A 36 3.07 -3.65 8.05
N SER A 37 2.11 -2.76 7.83
CA SER A 37 1.59 -2.47 6.50
C SER A 37 1.21 -1.00 6.36
N ASN A 38 1.48 -0.48 5.17
CA ASN A 38 1.10 0.87 4.77
C ASN A 38 0.42 0.82 3.41
N LEU A 39 -0.39 1.82 3.13
CA LEU A 39 -1.02 2.00 1.82
C LEU A 39 -0.07 2.73 0.88
N TRP A 40 -0.05 2.28 -0.35
CA TRP A 40 0.72 2.85 -1.43
C TRP A 40 -0.17 3.08 -2.64
N ILE A 41 0.22 4.05 -3.46
CA ILE A 41 -0.43 4.34 -4.73
C ILE A 41 0.60 4.42 -5.85
N ILE A 42 0.17 4.03 -7.04
CA ILE A 42 0.94 4.14 -8.28
C ILE A 42 -0.04 4.42 -9.42
N ASN A 43 0.39 5.16 -10.45
CA ASN A 43 -0.37 5.29 -11.68
C ASN A 43 -0.32 3.96 -12.47
N THR A 44 -1.32 3.70 -13.31
CA THR A 44 -1.35 2.47 -14.13
C THR A 44 -0.27 2.39 -15.20
N ASP A 45 0.38 3.52 -15.53
CA ASP A 45 1.56 3.59 -16.38
C ASP A 45 2.89 3.32 -15.63
N GLY A 46 2.82 3.09 -14.31
CA GLY A 46 3.98 2.84 -13.45
C GLY A 46 4.62 4.09 -12.85
N THR A 47 4.11 5.29 -13.14
CA THR A 47 4.61 6.55 -12.58
C THR A 47 3.95 6.91 -11.24
N ASP A 48 4.46 7.96 -10.57
CA ASP A 48 3.92 8.46 -9.29
C ASP A 48 3.77 7.37 -8.20
N HIS A 49 4.75 6.47 -8.11
CA HIS A 49 4.78 5.45 -7.07
C HIS A 49 5.17 6.06 -5.72
N ARG A 50 4.21 6.17 -4.79
CA ARG A 50 4.43 6.85 -3.49
C ARG A 50 3.57 6.27 -2.37
N PRO A 51 3.98 6.45 -1.09
CA PRO A 51 3.15 6.07 0.04
C PRO A 51 1.94 7.01 0.20
N LEU A 52 0.83 6.45 0.69
CA LEU A 52 -0.33 7.19 1.20
C LEU A 52 -0.30 7.26 2.72
N THR A 53 0.20 6.20 3.37
CA THR A 53 0.44 6.15 4.81
C THR A 53 1.88 5.72 5.10
N THR A 54 2.38 6.02 6.30
CA THR A 54 3.77 5.77 6.69
C THR A 54 3.90 5.36 8.15
N GLY A 55 5.05 4.77 8.48
CA GLY A 55 5.42 4.34 9.83
C GLY A 55 5.02 2.90 10.13
N ASN A 56 5.13 2.53 11.40
CA ASN A 56 4.85 1.19 11.92
C ASN A 56 3.33 1.00 12.15
N ARG A 57 2.55 1.11 11.06
CA ARG A 57 1.09 0.96 11.03
C ARG A 57 0.67 -0.44 10.58
N SER A 58 -0.64 -0.67 10.60
CA SER A 58 -1.25 -1.90 10.11
C SER A 58 -2.41 -1.59 9.17
N ASP A 59 -2.22 -0.57 8.31
CA ASP A 59 -3.28 -0.12 7.40
C ASP A 59 -3.56 -1.21 6.35
N ALA A 60 -4.84 -1.48 6.10
CA ALA A 60 -5.27 -2.60 5.26
C ALA A 60 -6.63 -2.36 4.56
N SER A 61 -6.98 -3.26 3.66
CA SER A 61 -8.28 -3.33 2.97
C SER A 61 -8.71 -2.00 2.30
N PRO A 62 -7.84 -1.36 1.49
CA PRO A 62 -8.19 -0.09 0.85
C PRO A 62 -9.40 -0.26 -0.08
N ARG A 63 -10.35 0.68 -0.10
CA ARG A 63 -11.48 0.68 -1.03
C ARG A 63 -11.74 2.09 -1.56
N TRP A 64 -11.82 2.21 -2.88
CA TRP A 64 -12.14 3.48 -3.53
C TRP A 64 -13.60 3.86 -3.31
N SER A 65 -13.87 5.15 -3.11
CA SER A 65 -15.21 5.69 -3.27
C SER A 65 -15.65 5.55 -4.74
N PRO A 66 -16.97 5.48 -5.02
CA PRO A 66 -17.47 5.35 -6.39
C PRO A 66 -17.04 6.49 -7.33
N ASP A 67 -16.85 7.70 -6.78
CA ASP A 67 -16.35 8.87 -7.51
C ASP A 67 -14.81 8.88 -7.71
N GLY A 68 -14.09 7.92 -7.12
CA GLY A 68 -12.63 7.78 -7.21
C GLY A 68 -11.83 8.85 -6.45
N LEU A 69 -12.50 9.74 -5.71
CA LEU A 69 -11.83 10.86 -5.05
C LEU A 69 -11.27 10.51 -3.66
N ARG A 70 -11.72 9.40 -3.07
CA ARG A 70 -11.36 9.01 -1.69
C ARG A 70 -11.05 7.52 -1.61
N LEU A 71 -10.26 7.18 -0.59
CA LEU A 71 -9.92 5.81 -0.25
C LEU A 71 -10.28 5.58 1.23
N ALA A 72 -11.11 4.60 1.50
CA ALA A 72 -11.36 4.10 2.86
C ALA A 72 -10.42 2.93 3.16
N TYR A 73 -10.02 2.75 4.42
CA TYR A 73 -9.15 1.67 4.86
C TYR A 73 -9.36 1.35 6.34
N LEU A 74 -8.85 0.20 6.76
CA LEU A 74 -8.82 -0.27 8.16
C LEU A 74 -7.43 -0.07 8.77
#